data_AF-A0A975H2X4-F1
#
_entry.id   AF-A0A975H2X4-F1
#
_cell.length_a   1.000
_cell.length_b   1.000
_cell.length_c   1.000
_cell.angle_alpha   90.00
_cell.angle_beta   90.00
_cell.angle_gamma   90.00
#
_symmetry.space_group_name_H-M   'P 1'
#
loop_
_entity.id
_entity.type
_entity.pdbx_description
1 polymer ?
#
loop_
_entity_poly.entity_id
_entity_poly.type
_entity_poly.pdbx_seq_one_letter_code
_entity_poly.pdbx_strand_id
1 'polypeptide(L)'
;MTAPAALTSEWRAECREWARPWKLATLTIGVALLIAGSFVMPAPDWDIPISLIMAFFAYLTAAWSLRVLLERRWRAFPAMLLATWFTVDGCYALYWSLRDPAALALMRDVNWPASLALYGMCSLVWLYRGSLSEAASAARAWR
;
A
#
# COMPACT_ATOMS: atom_id res chain seq x y z
N MET A 1 18.40 9.07 -28.78
CA MET A 1 17.08 8.43 -28.55
C MET A 1 17.29 6.95 -28.22
N THR A 2 17.47 6.61 -26.93
CA THR A 2 17.68 5.23 -26.42
C THR A 2 16.74 4.90 -25.24
N ALA A 3 15.75 5.76 -24.98
CA ALA A 3 14.83 5.67 -23.84
C ALA A 3 13.88 4.44 -23.78
N PRO A 4 13.36 3.85 -24.89
CA PRO A 4 12.29 2.86 -24.76
C PRO A 4 12.75 1.54 -24.13
N ALA A 5 14.00 1.12 -24.38
CA ALA A 5 14.52 -0.14 -23.82
C ALA A 5 14.72 -0.07 -22.30
N ALA A 6 15.22 1.06 -21.78
CA ALA A 6 15.49 1.25 -20.35
C ALA A 6 14.21 1.25 -19.50
N LEU A 7 13.16 1.95 -19.96
CA LEU A 7 11.86 1.96 -19.29
C LEU A 7 11.28 0.54 -19.16
N THR A 8 11.42 -0.27 -20.21
CA THR A 8 10.91 -1.65 -20.18
C THR A 8 11.66 -2.54 -19.18
N SER A 9 12.97 -2.32 -18.97
CA SER A 9 13.74 -3.09 -18.00
C SER A 9 13.41 -2.72 -16.56
N GLU A 10 13.22 -1.44 -16.27
CA GLU A 10 12.82 -0.96 -14.94
C GLU A 10 11.42 -1.48 -14.58
N TRP A 11 10.48 -1.39 -15.52
CA TRP A 11 9.13 -1.93 -15.33
C TRP A 11 9.14 -3.43 -15.02
N ARG A 12 9.90 -4.23 -15.78
CA ARG A 12 10.06 -5.67 -15.52
C ARG A 12 10.65 -5.95 -14.14
N ALA A 13 11.57 -5.11 -13.66
CA ALA A 13 12.15 -5.26 -12.33
C ALA A 13 11.12 -4.97 -11.22
N GLU A 14 10.30 -3.93 -11.37
CA GLU A 14 9.22 -3.62 -10.43
C GLU A 14 8.12 -4.69 -10.45
N CYS A 15 7.72 -5.21 -11.62
CA CYS A 15 6.77 -6.33 -11.67
C CYS A 15 7.31 -7.57 -10.95
N ARG A 16 8.60 -7.90 -11.10
CA ARG A 16 9.24 -9.00 -10.34
C ARG A 16 9.26 -8.71 -8.85
N GLU A 17 9.44 -7.45 -8.46
CA GLU A 17 9.40 -7.03 -7.07
C GLU A 17 8.02 -7.23 -6.46
N TRP A 18 6.95 -6.83 -7.16
CA TRP A 18 5.57 -7.06 -6.76
C TRP A 18 5.17 -8.54 -6.79
N ALA A 19 5.81 -9.36 -7.62
CA ALA A 19 5.53 -10.79 -7.70
C ALA A 19 6.27 -11.62 -6.63
N ARG A 20 7.05 -10.99 -5.73
CA ARG A 20 7.76 -11.72 -4.67
C ARG A 20 6.76 -12.51 -3.80
N PRO A 21 6.94 -13.83 -3.62
CA PRO A 21 5.96 -14.66 -2.93
C PRO A 21 5.58 -14.16 -1.53
N TRP A 22 6.56 -13.64 -0.77
CA TRP A 22 6.31 -13.13 0.57
C TRP A 22 5.53 -11.81 0.60
N LYS A 23 5.66 -10.98 -0.43
CA LYS A 23 4.87 -9.73 -0.56
C LYS A 23 3.42 -10.05 -0.88
N LEU A 24 3.20 -11.00 -1.79
CA LEU A 24 1.87 -11.51 -2.11
C LEU A 24 1.24 -12.21 -0.91
N ALA A 25 2.02 -13.00 -0.15
CA ALA A 25 1.54 -13.65 1.06
C ALA A 25 1.13 -12.64 2.14
N THR A 26 1.95 -11.62 2.40
CA THR A 26 1.62 -10.57 3.38
C THR A 26 0.44 -9.70 2.93
N LEU A 27 0.32 -9.39 1.63
CA LEU A 27 -0.87 -8.75 1.07
C LEU A 27 -2.13 -9.61 1.29
N THR A 28 -2.04 -10.91 0.98
CA THR A 28 -3.16 -11.85 1.13
C THR A 28 -3.61 -11.94 2.60
N ILE A 29 -2.66 -12.03 3.53
CA ILE A 29 -2.94 -12.04 4.97
C ILE A 29 -3.62 -10.73 5.38
N GLY A 30 -3.09 -9.57 4.94
CA GLY A 30 -3.68 -8.27 5.24
C GLY A 30 -5.12 -8.14 4.73
N VAL A 31 -5.38 -8.52 3.47
CA VAL A 31 -6.73 -8.52 2.88
C VAL A 31 -7.64 -9.49 3.62
N ALA A 32 -7.19 -10.69 3.96
CA ALA A 32 -7.98 -11.65 4.71
C ALA A 32 -8.37 -11.10 6.10
N LEU A 33 -7.47 -10.39 6.77
CA LEU A 33 -7.75 -9.71 8.04
C LEU A 33 -8.76 -8.57 7.87
N LEU A 34 -8.67 -7.78 6.80
CA LEU A 34 -9.66 -6.73 6.51
C LEU A 34 -11.05 -7.30 6.26
N ILE A 35 -11.13 -8.40 5.51
CA ILE A 35 -12.39 -9.11 5.25
C ILE A 35 -12.95 -9.71 6.53
N ALA A 36 -12.13 -10.41 7.32
CA ALA A 36 -12.58 -10.96 8.60
C ALA A 36 -13.04 -9.85 9.57
N GLY A 37 -12.30 -8.74 9.59
CA GLY A 37 -12.60 -7.57 10.42
C GLY A 37 -13.95 -6.94 10.10
N SER A 38 -14.34 -6.84 8.83
CA SER A 38 -15.65 -6.27 8.45
C SER A 38 -16.84 -7.10 8.92
N PHE A 39 -16.66 -8.41 9.16
CA PHE A 39 -17.70 -9.27 9.75
C PHE A 39 -17.71 -9.22 11.29
N VAL A 40 -16.56 -9.06 11.93
CA VAL A 40 -16.42 -9.08 13.40
C VAL A 40 -16.69 -7.72 14.03
N MET A 41 -16.30 -6.64 13.35
CA MET A 41 -16.46 -5.25 13.79
C MET A 41 -17.15 -4.43 12.69
N PRO A 42 -18.48 -4.61 12.50
CA PRO A 42 -19.20 -3.90 11.45
C PRO A 42 -19.10 -2.39 11.65
N ALA A 43 -18.62 -1.68 10.63
CA ALA A 43 -18.62 -0.22 10.59
C ALA A 43 -19.37 0.26 9.33
N PRO A 44 -20.01 1.44 9.38
CA PRO A 44 -20.82 1.94 8.25
C PRO A 44 -20.06 2.10 6.94
N ASP A 45 -18.75 2.32 7.02
CA ASP A 45 -17.84 2.61 5.90
C ASP A 45 -16.81 1.49 5.63
N TRP A 46 -16.90 0.37 6.33
CA TRP A 46 -15.96 -0.74 6.22
C TRP A 46 -16.57 -1.93 5.49
N ASP A 47 -16.47 -1.90 4.16
CA ASP A 47 -16.87 -3.02 3.31
C ASP A 47 -15.71 -3.70 2.58
N ILE A 48 -16.01 -4.85 1.98
CA ILE A 48 -15.02 -5.66 1.26
C ILE A 48 -14.51 -4.92 0.01
N PRO A 49 -15.36 -4.33 -0.86
CA PRO A 49 -14.90 -3.57 -2.01
C PRO A 49 -13.90 -2.46 -1.67
N ILE A 50 -14.17 -1.61 -0.68
CA ILE A 50 -13.24 -0.52 -0.35
C ILE A 50 -11.92 -1.06 0.21
N SER A 51 -11.98 -2.12 1.01
CA SER A 51 -10.79 -2.80 1.53
C SER A 51 -9.88 -3.29 0.39
N LEU A 52 -10.45 -3.87 -0.67
CA LEU A 52 -9.69 -4.34 -1.84
C LEU A 52 -9.10 -3.18 -2.64
N ILE A 53 -9.86 -2.10 -2.85
CA ILE A 53 -9.40 -0.90 -3.57
C ILE A 53 -8.21 -0.27 -2.85
N MET A 54 -8.34 -0.04 -1.54
CA MET A 54 -7.28 0.59 -0.75
C MET A 54 -6.05 -0.32 -0.62
N ALA A 55 -6.25 -1.63 -0.41
CA ALA A 55 -5.15 -2.59 -0.37
C ALA A 55 -4.37 -2.66 -1.69
N PHE A 56 -5.07 -2.60 -2.83
CA PHE A 56 -4.44 -2.55 -4.15
C PHE A 56 -3.53 -1.32 -4.28
N PHE A 57 -4.04 -0.12 -3.98
CA PHE A 57 -3.23 1.09 -4.06
C PHE A 57 -2.07 1.06 -3.07
N ALA A 58 -2.31 0.63 -1.82
CA ALA A 58 -1.26 0.49 -0.82
C ALA A 58 -0.15 -0.44 -1.30
N TYR A 59 -0.48 -1.55 -1.94
CA TYR A 59 0.51 -2.49 -2.47
C TYR A 59 1.44 -1.86 -3.52
N LEU A 60 0.88 -0.99 -4.36
CA LEU A 60 1.63 -0.30 -5.39
C LEU A 60 2.47 0.85 -4.85
N THR A 61 1.93 1.62 -3.89
CA THR A 61 2.46 2.94 -3.54
C THR A 61 3.19 3.00 -2.21
N ALA A 62 2.84 2.16 -1.22
CA ALA A 62 3.35 2.28 0.16
C ALA A 62 4.87 2.25 0.26
N ALA A 63 5.49 1.15 -0.20
CA ALA A 63 6.94 1.01 -0.17
C ALA A 63 7.65 2.07 -1.03
N TRP A 64 7.06 2.48 -2.15
CA TRP A 64 7.61 3.53 -2.99
C TRP A 64 7.56 4.89 -2.31
N SER A 65 6.46 5.26 -1.66
CA SER A 65 6.32 6.51 -0.92
C SER A 65 7.39 6.62 0.16
N LEU A 66 7.61 5.56 0.92
CA LEU A 66 8.65 5.54 1.95
C LEU A 66 10.06 5.67 1.35
N ARG A 67 10.34 5.02 0.21
CA ARG A 67 11.62 5.18 -0.51
C ARG A 67 11.86 6.61 -0.98
N VAL A 68 10.83 7.32 -1.45
CA VAL A 68 10.96 8.73 -1.85
C VAL A 68 11.48 9.58 -0.68
N LEU A 69 11.00 9.33 0.53
CA LEU A 69 11.44 10.02 1.75
C LEU A 69 12.86 9.60 2.16
N LEU A 70 13.10 8.29 2.30
CA LEU A 70 14.39 7.76 2.78
C LEU A 70 15.55 8.08 1.83
N GLU A 71 15.31 8.00 0.53
CA GLU A 71 16.30 8.24 -0.52
C GLU A 71 16.31 9.70 -0.99
N ARG A 72 15.52 10.58 -0.36
CA ARG A 72 15.47 12.03 -0.64
C ARG A 72 15.19 12.35 -2.12
N ARG A 73 14.28 11.60 -2.75
CA ARG A 73 13.90 11.78 -4.16
C ARG A 73 12.93 12.96 -4.32
N TRP A 74 13.38 14.18 -4.02
CA TRP A 74 12.52 15.37 -3.94
C TRP A 74 11.72 15.68 -5.20
N ARG A 75 12.24 15.31 -6.38
CA ARG A 75 11.51 15.45 -7.65
C ARG A 75 10.23 14.61 -7.70
N ALA A 76 10.19 13.49 -6.99
CA ALA A 76 9.03 12.60 -6.88
C ALA A 76 8.13 12.94 -5.68
N PHE A 77 8.54 13.87 -4.82
CA PHE A 77 7.81 14.20 -3.59
C PHE A 77 6.35 14.65 -3.84
N PRO A 78 6.04 15.53 -4.81
CA PRO A 78 4.64 15.89 -5.08
C PRO A 78 3.78 14.69 -5.51
N ALA A 79 4.32 13.84 -6.39
CA ALA A 79 3.63 12.63 -6.82
C ALA A 79 3.43 11.65 -5.66
N MET A 80 4.40 11.56 -4.75
CA MET A 80 4.33 10.74 -3.55
C MET A 80 3.26 11.21 -2.58
N LEU A 81 3.14 12.53 -2.35
CA LEU A 81 2.07 13.09 -1.54
C LEU A 81 0.70 12.78 -2.15
N LEU A 82 0.54 12.98 -3.46
CA LEU A 82 -0.70 12.68 -4.15
C LEU A 82 -1.06 11.19 -4.05
N ALA A 83 -0.11 10.29 -4.30
CA ALA A 83 -0.33 8.85 -4.21
C ALA A 83 -0.69 8.42 -2.79
N THR A 84 -0.02 8.98 -1.78
CA THR A 84 -0.27 8.69 -0.37
C THR A 84 -1.66 9.18 0.04
N TRP A 85 -2.00 10.45 -0.26
CA TRP A 85 -3.34 10.99 -0.01
C TRP A 85 -4.42 10.17 -0.73
N PHE A 86 -4.23 9.86 -2.01
CA PHE A 86 -5.21 9.12 -2.77
C PHE A 86 -5.42 7.70 -2.23
N THR A 87 -4.34 7.03 -1.83
CA THR A 87 -4.41 5.69 -1.25
C THR A 87 -5.09 5.69 0.12
N VAL A 88 -4.78 6.66 0.97
CA VAL A 88 -5.26 6.71 2.36
C VAL A 88 -6.68 7.25 2.47
N ASP A 89 -7.06 8.20 1.61
CA ASP A 89 -8.32 8.94 1.74
C ASP A 89 -9.01 9.22 0.41
N GLY A 90 -8.28 9.56 -0.65
CA GLY A 90 -8.91 9.98 -1.91
C GLY A 90 -9.79 8.91 -2.56
N CYS A 91 -9.32 7.65 -2.64
CA CYS A 91 -10.10 6.55 -3.20
C CYS A 91 -11.27 6.13 -2.29
N TYR A 92 -11.08 6.21 -0.97
CA TYR A 92 -12.13 6.02 0.04
C TYR A 92 -13.24 7.07 -0.09
N ALA A 93 -12.87 8.35 -0.15
CA ALA A 93 -13.82 9.44 -0.28
C ALA A 93 -14.59 9.36 -1.61
N LEU A 94 -13.89 9.05 -2.72
CA LEU A 94 -14.54 8.83 -4.00
C LEU A 94 -15.54 7.68 -3.95
N TYR A 95 -15.13 6.51 -3.43
CA TYR A 95 -15.99 5.34 -3.30
C TYR A 95 -17.25 5.66 -2.49
N TRP A 96 -17.08 6.20 -1.28
CA TRP A 96 -18.21 6.44 -0.38
C TRP A 96 -19.08 7.63 -0.80
N SER A 97 -18.53 8.63 -1.50
CA SER A 97 -19.36 9.70 -2.09
C SER A 97 -20.38 9.17 -3.12
N LEU A 98 -20.08 8.03 -3.76
CA LEU A 98 -20.98 7.37 -4.71
C LEU A 98 -21.85 6.31 -4.03
N ARG A 99 -21.34 5.66 -2.99
CA ARG A 99 -21.98 4.53 -2.30
C ARG A 99 -22.98 4.99 -1.24
N ASP A 100 -22.53 5.84 -0.32
CA ASP A 100 -23.32 6.41 0.79
C ASP A 100 -22.61 7.67 1.34
N PRO A 101 -23.04 8.88 0.91
CA PRO A 101 -22.46 10.13 1.38
C PRO A 101 -22.61 10.37 2.90
N ALA A 102 -23.61 9.77 3.55
CA ALA A 102 -23.82 9.92 4.98
C ALA A 102 -22.78 9.11 5.77
N ALA A 103 -22.48 7.89 5.33
CA ALA A 103 -21.38 7.10 5.86
C ALA A 103 -20.03 7.81 5.71
N LEU A 104 -19.79 8.42 4.53
CA LEU A 104 -18.58 9.23 4.28
C LEU A 104 -18.45 10.38 5.29
N ALA A 105 -19.52 11.17 5.47
CA ALA A 105 -19.51 12.32 6.37
C ALA A 105 -19.26 11.92 7.83
N LEU A 106 -19.74 10.75 8.24
CA LEU A 106 -19.58 10.25 9.60
C LEU A 106 -18.17 9.68 9.88
N MET A 107 -17.60 8.95 8.91
CA MET A 107 -16.46 8.07 9.17
C MET A 107 -15.12 8.56 8.60
N ARG A 108 -15.11 9.53 7.68
CA ARG A 108 -13.87 9.95 6.98
C ARG A 108 -12.74 10.35 7.93
N ASP A 109 -13.06 11.11 8.97
CA ASP A 109 -12.07 11.60 9.94
C ASP A 109 -11.45 10.46 10.78
N VAL A 110 -12.15 9.33 10.89
CA VAL A 110 -11.68 8.13 11.60
C VAL A 110 -10.94 7.18 10.64
N ASN A 111 -11.40 7.08 9.39
CA ASN A 111 -10.72 6.30 8.35
C ASN A 111 -9.32 6.86 8.03
N TRP A 112 -9.18 8.19 7.91
CA TRP A 112 -7.90 8.82 7.54
C TRP A 112 -6.71 8.37 8.42
N PRO A 113 -6.76 8.48 9.77
CA PRO A 113 -5.64 8.06 10.62
C PRO A 113 -5.44 6.54 10.64
N ALA A 114 -6.51 5.75 10.59
CA ALA A 114 -6.42 4.29 10.55
C ALA A 114 -5.73 3.81 9.26
N SER A 115 -6.15 4.36 8.13
CA SER A 115 -5.60 4.05 6.82
C SER A 115 -4.17 4.55 6.66
N LEU A 116 -3.83 5.71 7.23
CA LEU A 116 -2.44 6.20 7.25
C LEU A 116 -1.52 5.29 8.06
N ALA A 117 -1.97 4.79 9.21
CA ALA A 117 -1.21 3.86 10.04
C ALA A 117 -0.99 2.52 9.32
N LEU A 118 -2.04 1.95 8.72
CA LEU A 118 -1.94 0.74 7.89
C LEU A 118 -0.99 0.94 6.70
N TYR A 119 -1.10 2.08 6.01
CA TYR A 119 -0.22 2.43 4.91
C TYR A 119 1.25 2.52 5.36
N GLY A 120 1.52 3.10 6.53
CA GLY A 120 2.85 3.15 7.13
C GLY A 120 3.41 1.76 7.46
N MET A 121 2.60 0.89 8.08
CA MET A 121 3.00 -0.49 8.36
C MET A 121 3.29 -1.27 7.08
N CYS A 122 2.41 -1.16 6.07
CA CYS A 122 2.62 -1.76 4.75
C CYS A 122 3.90 -1.24 4.09
N SER A 123 4.17 0.07 4.21
CA SER A 123 5.37 0.69 3.68
C SER A 123 6.63 0.06 4.27
N LEU A 124 6.65 -0.19 5.59
CA LEU A 124 7.76 -0.82 6.28
C LEU A 124 7.94 -2.29 5.85
N VAL A 125 6.85 -3.06 5.85
CA VAL A 125 6.87 -4.48 5.46
C VAL A 125 7.37 -4.66 4.03
N TRP A 126 6.88 -3.85 3.09
CA TRP A 126 7.22 -3.98 1.67
C TRP A 126 8.43 -3.15 1.24
N LEU A 127 9.09 -2.43 2.17
CA LEU A 127 10.30 -1.66 1.90
C LEU A 127 11.44 -2.58 1.44
N TYR A 128 11.59 -3.74 2.10
CA TYR A 128 12.61 -4.72 1.78
C TYR A 128 12.41 -5.28 0.37
N ARG A 129 13.50 -5.33 -0.39
CA ARG A 129 13.52 -5.82 -1.78
C ARG A 129 14.22 -7.17 -1.97
N GLY A 130 14.65 -7.82 -0.89
CA GLY A 130 15.27 -9.14 -0.96
C GLY A 130 14.26 -10.29 -0.85
N SER A 131 14.77 -11.50 -0.97
CA SER A 131 14.10 -12.75 -0.64
C SER A 131 14.14 -13.04 0.86
N LEU A 132 13.22 -13.86 1.36
CA LEU A 132 13.24 -14.29 2.76
C LEU A 132 14.50 -15.10 3.10
N SER A 133 15.07 -15.83 2.14
CA SER A 133 16.35 -16.53 2.31
C SER A 133 17.52 -15.57 2.53
N GLU A 134 17.56 -14.45 1.80
CA GLU A 134 18.58 -13.41 1.99
C GLU A 134 18.41 -12.73 3.35
N ALA A 135 17.18 -12.41 3.74
CA ALA A 135 16.89 -11.85 5.07
C ALA A 135 17.33 -12.80 6.20
N ALA A 136 17.01 -14.10 6.07
CA ALA A 136 17.40 -15.11 7.06
C ALA A 136 18.93 -15.30 7.14
N SER A 137 19.62 -15.27 5.99
CA SER A 137 21.08 -15.35 5.97
C SER A 137 21.73 -14.11 6.58
N ALA A 138 21.24 -12.92 6.29
CA ALA A 138 21.72 -11.68 6.91
C ALA A 138 21.51 -11.70 8.44
N ALA A 139 20.33 -12.14 8.90
CA ALA A 139 20.04 -12.26 10.33
C ALA A 139 20.95 -13.26 11.04
N ARG A 140 21.30 -14.38 10.39
CA ARG A 140 22.26 -15.35 10.93
C ARG A 140 23.69 -14.80 10.99
N ALA A 141 24.11 -14.01 10.02
CA ALA A 141 25.44 -13.41 9.99
C ALA A 141 25.64 -12.31 11.05
N TRP A 142 24.56 -11.79 11.64
CA TRP A 142 24.58 -10.79 12.70
C TRP A 142 24.58 -11.39 14.12
N ARG A 143 24.45 -12.71 14.24
CA ARG A 143 24.53 -13.44 15.52
C ARG A 143 25.94 -13.96 15.74
#